data_AF-A0A6C1B302-F1
#
_entry.id   AF-A0A6C1B302-F1
#
_cell.length_a   1.000
_cell.length_b   1.000
_cell.length_c   1.000
_cell.angle_alpha   90.00
_cell.angle_beta   90.00
_cell.angle_gamma   90.00
#
_symmetry.space_group_name_H-M   'P 1'
#
loop_
_entity.id
_entity.type
_entity.pdbx_description
1 polymer ?
#
loop_
_entity_poly.entity_id
_entity_poly.type
_entity_poly.pdbx_seq_one_letter_code
_entity_poly.pdbx_strand_id
1 'polypeptide(L)'
;MVKYPRPLYLKPPRSLRQLALSLIIGAVFLVAFQPDAFGAMGGAVMALCAVALWRHAVRCANQSITLLADGYWIPPGGGSPMSLVASSTQLGGVVWLHGRNDEGERCALMLMPDGFVDEQDYRRLCAWYRMSP
;
A
#
# COMPACT_ATOMS: atom_id res chain seq x y z
N MET A 1 -8.52 31.45 -2.83
CA MET A 1 -8.96 30.15 -3.37
C MET A 1 -9.05 29.16 -2.22
N VAL A 2 -10.25 28.68 -1.87
CA VAL A 2 -10.44 27.66 -0.83
C VAL A 2 -9.89 26.33 -1.38
N LYS A 3 -8.73 25.89 -0.89
CA LYS A 3 -8.18 24.57 -1.23
C LYS A 3 -8.89 23.54 -0.36
N TYR A 4 -9.95 22.94 -0.90
CA TYR A 4 -10.65 21.84 -0.22
C TYR A 4 -9.69 20.69 0.08
N PRO A 5 -9.89 19.98 1.21
CA PRO A 5 -9.08 18.81 1.53
C PRO A 5 -9.14 17.80 0.39
N ARG A 6 -7.97 17.40 -0.12
CA ARG A 6 -7.89 16.46 -1.23
C ARG A 6 -7.56 15.06 -0.70
N PRO A 7 -8.48 14.10 -0.81
CA PRO A 7 -8.18 12.71 -0.50
C PRO A 7 -7.31 12.10 -1.62
N LEU A 8 -6.16 11.56 -1.25
CA LEU A 8 -5.29 10.76 -2.09
C LEU A 8 -5.53 9.29 -1.77
N TYR A 9 -6.22 8.58 -2.67
CA TYR A 9 -6.51 7.16 -2.50
C TYR A 9 -5.28 6.31 -2.77
N LEU A 10 -4.96 5.44 -1.82
CA LEU A 10 -3.91 4.45 -1.96
C LEU A 10 -4.49 3.26 -2.72
N LYS A 11 -3.88 2.91 -3.85
CA LYS A 11 -4.26 1.68 -4.57
C LYS A 11 -3.28 0.56 -4.22
N PRO A 12 -3.77 -0.68 -4.10
CA PRO A 12 -2.89 -1.82 -3.93
C PRO A 12 -2.04 -1.99 -5.20
N PRO A 13 -0.77 -2.38 -5.06
CA PRO A 13 0.12 -2.59 -6.18
C PRO A 13 -0.46 -3.56 -7.22
N ARG A 14 -0.29 -3.26 -8.52
CA ARG A 14 -0.65 -4.19 -9.61
C ARG A 14 0.07 -5.53 -9.47
N SER A 15 1.32 -5.49 -9.02
CA SER A 15 2.14 -6.67 -8.74
C SER A 15 1.55 -7.59 -7.68
N LEU A 16 0.88 -7.04 -6.64
CA LEU A 16 0.24 -7.85 -5.59
C LEU A 16 -0.97 -8.62 -6.12
N ARG A 17 -1.74 -8.04 -7.04
CA ARG A 17 -2.85 -8.73 -7.71
C ARG A 17 -2.35 -9.85 -8.62
N GLN A 18 -1.29 -9.61 -9.39
CA GLN A 18 -0.67 -10.62 -10.25
C GLN A 18 -0.08 -11.77 -9.42
N LEU A 19 0.59 -11.45 -8.31
CA LEU A 19 1.13 -12.44 -7.39
C LEU A 19 0.03 -13.31 -6.78
N ALA A 20 -1.05 -12.69 -6.28
CA ALA A 20 -2.20 -13.43 -5.76
C ALA A 20 -2.82 -14.37 -6.80
N LEU A 21 -2.95 -13.92 -8.06
CA LEU A 21 -3.45 -14.76 -9.14
C LEU A 21 -2.51 -15.93 -9.44
N SER A 22 -1.19 -15.69 -9.52
CA SER A 22 -0.21 -16.76 -9.75
C SER A 22 -0.22 -17.82 -8.64
N LEU A 23 -0.45 -17.42 -7.39
CA LEU A 23 -0.56 -18.34 -6.26
C LEU A 23 -1.84 -19.19 -6.34
N ILE A 24 -2.96 -18.61 -6.79
CA ILE A 24 -4.21 -19.37 -7.00
C ILE A 24 -4.01 -20.39 -8.13
N ILE A 25 -3.43 -19.97 -9.25
CA ILE A 25 -3.15 -20.88 -10.38
C ILE A 25 -2.21 -22.00 -9.93
N GLY A 26 -1.14 -21.67 -9.19
CA GLY A 26 -0.22 -22.65 -8.63
C GLY A 26 -0.90 -23.62 -7.66
N ALA A 27 -1.80 -23.13 -6.81
CA ALA A 27 -2.58 -23.95 -5.89
C ALA A 27 -3.48 -24.95 -6.64
N VAL A 28 -4.19 -24.50 -7.67
CA VAL A 28 -5.03 -25.36 -8.52
C VAL A 28 -4.18 -26.40 -9.24
N PHE A 29 -3.02 -26.00 -9.77
CA PHE A 29 -2.12 -26.90 -10.49
C PHE A 29 -1.56 -28.00 -9.56
N LEU A 30 -1.12 -27.63 -8.35
CA LEU A 30 -0.66 -28.59 -7.34
C LEU A 30 -1.74 -29.61 -6.99
N VAL A 31 -2.97 -29.16 -6.73
CA VAL A 31 -4.07 -30.07 -6.37
C VAL A 31 -4.51 -30.94 -7.54
N ALA A 32 -4.52 -30.40 -8.77
CA ALA A 32 -4.98 -31.12 -9.95
C ALA A 32 -3.98 -32.15 -10.46
N PHE A 33 -2.67 -31.86 -10.36
CA PHE A 33 -1.62 -32.70 -10.94
C PHE A 33 -0.79 -33.47 -9.90
N GLN A 34 -0.89 -33.13 -8.61
CA GLN A 34 -0.32 -33.88 -7.49
C GLN A 34 -1.39 -34.11 -6.40
N PRO A 35 -2.26 -35.12 -6.56
CA PRO A 35 -3.38 -35.35 -5.65
C PRO A 35 -2.98 -36.07 -4.35
N ASP A 36 -1.68 -36.14 -4.04
CA ASP A 36 -1.18 -36.72 -2.80
C ASP A 36 -1.28 -35.71 -1.64
N ALA A 37 -1.04 -36.19 -0.42
CA ALA A 37 -1.13 -35.35 0.77
C ALA A 37 -0.19 -34.13 0.72
N PHE A 38 0.97 -34.27 0.04
CA PHE A 38 1.92 -33.18 -0.15
C PHE A 38 1.40 -32.12 -1.13
N GLY A 39 0.85 -32.52 -2.28
CA GLY A 39 0.26 -31.57 -3.22
C GLY A 39 -0.98 -30.86 -2.66
N ALA A 40 -1.83 -31.56 -1.89
CA ALA A 40 -2.95 -30.95 -1.18
C ALA A 40 -2.50 -29.92 -0.13
N MET A 41 -1.45 -30.23 0.65
CA MET A 41 -0.89 -29.30 1.62
C MET A 41 -0.23 -28.09 0.96
N GLY A 42 0.54 -28.30 -0.11
CA GLY A 42 1.14 -27.23 -0.90
C GLY A 42 0.09 -26.29 -1.52
N GLY A 43 -0.97 -26.87 -2.10
CA GLY A 43 -2.10 -26.10 -2.63
C GLY A 43 -2.82 -25.28 -1.56
N ALA A 44 -3.04 -25.86 -0.38
CA ALA A 44 -3.65 -25.15 0.75
C ALA A 44 -2.80 -23.96 1.22
N VAL A 45 -1.48 -24.13 1.33
CA VAL A 45 -0.55 -23.04 1.70
C VAL A 45 -0.58 -21.91 0.66
N MET A 46 -0.51 -22.24 -0.63
CA MET A 46 -0.56 -21.23 -1.69
C MET A 46 -1.90 -20.49 -1.73
N ALA A 47 -3.01 -21.20 -1.50
CA ALA A 47 -4.33 -20.58 -1.39
C ALA A 47 -4.42 -19.63 -0.19
N LEU A 48 -3.89 -20.02 0.98
CA LEU A 48 -3.84 -19.16 2.17
C LEU A 48 -2.99 -17.90 1.92
N CYS A 49 -1.84 -18.05 1.26
CA CYS A 49 -1.01 -16.91 0.86
C CYS A 49 -1.76 -15.97 -0.10
N ALA A 50 -2.47 -16.51 -1.09
CA ALA A 50 -3.28 -15.70 -2.01
C ALA A 50 -4.39 -14.94 -1.27
N VAL A 51 -5.09 -15.58 -0.33
CA VAL A 51 -6.10 -14.94 0.51
C VAL A 51 -5.50 -13.85 1.38
N ALA A 52 -4.34 -14.09 2.00
CA ALA A 52 -3.64 -13.08 2.81
C ALA A 52 -3.25 -11.85 1.97
N LEU A 53 -2.70 -12.06 0.78
CA LEU A 53 -2.36 -10.99 -0.16
C LEU A 53 -3.59 -10.23 -0.64
N TRP A 54 -4.70 -10.93 -0.90
CA TRP A 54 -5.96 -10.31 -1.27
C TRP A 54 -6.52 -9.43 -0.15
N ARG A 55 -6.55 -9.93 1.09
CA ARG A 55 -6.98 -9.16 2.27
C ARG A 55 -6.10 -7.94 2.49
N HIS A 56 -4.80 -8.08 2.28
CA HIS A 56 -3.86 -6.96 2.34
C HIS A 56 -4.15 -5.93 1.25
N ALA A 57 -4.36 -6.36 0.00
CA ALA A 57 -4.68 -5.49 -1.12
C ALA A 57 -6.01 -4.73 -0.92
N VAL A 58 -7.05 -5.39 -0.40
CA VAL A 58 -8.34 -4.77 -0.06
C VAL A 58 -8.18 -3.75 1.06
N ARG A 59 -7.39 -4.07 2.10
CA ARG A 59 -7.08 -3.11 3.18
C ARG A 59 -6.38 -1.86 2.65
N CYS A 60 -5.36 -2.02 1.79
CA CYS A 60 -4.66 -0.90 1.18
C CYS A 60 -5.57 -0.05 0.28
N ALA A 61 -6.49 -0.66 -0.47
CA ALA A 61 -7.42 0.05 -1.36
C ALA A 61 -8.36 1.03 -0.64
N ASN A 62 -8.60 0.80 0.65
CA ASN A 62 -9.48 1.63 1.47
C ASN A 62 -8.73 2.68 2.29
N GLN A 63 -7.42 2.80 2.12
CA GLN A 63 -6.62 3.81 2.80
C GLN A 63 -6.52 5.06 1.92
N SER A 64 -6.71 6.22 2.54
CA SER A 64 -6.49 7.51 1.90
C SER A 64 -5.67 8.41 2.82
N ILE A 65 -4.92 9.31 2.21
CA ILE A 65 -4.27 10.42 2.91
C ILE A 65 -5.05 11.67 2.54
N THR A 66 -5.41 12.47 3.55
CA THR A 66 -6.09 13.75 3.29
C THR A 66 -5.10 14.89 3.46
N LEU A 67 -4.85 15.62 2.38
CA LEU A 67 -4.08 16.86 2.43
C LEU A 67 -5.01 18.02 2.80
N LEU A 68 -4.65 18.76 3.84
CA LEU A 68 -5.39 19.93 4.32
C LEU A 68 -4.91 21.22 3.62
N ALA A 69 -5.70 22.28 3.74
CA ALA A 69 -5.45 23.56 3.06
C ALA A 69 -4.22 24.32 3.59
N ASP A 70 -3.87 24.04 4.85
CA ASP A 70 -2.82 24.66 5.66
C ASP A 70 -1.46 23.96 5.52
N GLY A 71 -1.36 22.93 4.68
CA GLY A 71 -0.13 22.15 4.47
C GLY A 71 0.04 20.98 5.44
N TYR A 72 -0.91 20.75 6.34
CA TYR A 72 -0.94 19.54 7.16
C TYR A 72 -1.52 18.36 6.38
N TRP A 73 -1.25 17.15 6.86
CA TRP A 73 -1.82 15.93 6.31
C TRP A 73 -2.38 15.03 7.41
N ILE A 74 -3.47 14.33 7.11
CA ILE A 74 -4.07 13.36 8.03
C ILE A 74 -3.60 11.95 7.60
N PRO A 75 -3.03 11.16 8.53
CA PRO A 75 -2.55 9.83 8.21
C PRO A 75 -3.68 8.85 7.84
N PRO A 76 -3.37 7.81 7.06
CA PRO A 76 -4.33 6.77 6.73
C PRO A 76 -4.83 6.05 7.99
N GLY A 77 -6.15 5.94 8.14
CA GLY A 77 -6.81 5.35 9.32
C GLY A 77 -7.41 6.37 10.30
N GLY A 78 -7.19 7.67 10.06
CA GLY A 78 -7.64 8.72 10.97
C GLY A 78 -6.64 8.96 12.10
N GLY A 79 -6.47 10.22 12.50
CA GLY A 79 -5.51 10.64 13.52
C GLY A 79 -5.34 12.16 13.52
N SER A 80 -4.51 12.66 14.44
CA SER A 80 -4.21 14.09 14.54
C SER A 80 -3.51 14.60 13.27
N PRO A 81 -3.79 15.85 12.83
CA PRO A 81 -3.08 16.46 11.72
C PRO A 81 -1.57 16.45 11.93
N MET A 82 -0.84 16.09 10.88
CA MET A 82 0.62 15.98 10.89
C MET A 82 1.22 17.09 10.03
N SER A 83 2.19 17.83 10.58
CA SER A 83 3.05 18.74 9.83
C SER A 83 4.16 17.98 9.13
N LEU A 84 4.58 18.40 7.93
CA LEU A 84 5.66 17.73 7.20
C LEU A 84 7.02 18.10 7.79
N VAL A 85 7.84 17.11 8.10
CA VAL A 85 9.22 17.29 8.55
C VAL A 85 10.15 17.34 7.34
N ALA A 86 11.16 18.22 7.39
CA ALA A 86 12.14 18.44 6.32
C ALA A 86 13.06 17.23 6.01
N SER A 87 12.86 16.07 6.65
CA SER A 87 13.67 14.85 6.46
C SER A 87 13.14 13.95 5.33
N SER A 88 12.37 14.50 4.37
CA SER A 88 11.84 13.71 3.26
C SER A 88 12.97 13.25 2.35
N THR A 89 13.15 11.93 2.24
CA THR A 89 14.21 11.35 1.43
C THR A 89 13.62 10.72 0.19
N GLN A 90 14.14 11.09 -0.99
CA GLN A 90 13.81 10.48 -2.27
C GLN A 90 14.91 9.47 -2.64
N LEU A 91 14.57 8.20 -2.74
CA LEU A 91 15.50 7.12 -3.12
C LEU A 91 14.83 6.22 -4.15
N GLY A 92 15.39 6.13 -5.36
CA GLY A 92 14.96 5.15 -6.36
C GLY A 92 13.49 5.25 -6.79
N GLY A 93 12.90 6.46 -6.79
CA GLY A 93 11.48 6.66 -7.11
C GLY A 93 10.53 6.50 -5.91
N VAL A 94 11.04 6.14 -4.74
CA VAL A 94 10.32 6.10 -3.46
C VAL A 94 10.50 7.44 -2.75
N VAL A 95 9.41 8.03 -2.26
CA VAL A 95 9.38 9.29 -1.49
C VAL A 95 8.94 8.99 -0.06
N TRP A 96 9.83 9.18 0.90
CA TRP A 96 9.48 9.12 2.32
C TRP A 96 9.02 10.50 2.80
N LEU A 97 7.79 10.58 3.30
CA LEU A 97 7.23 11.73 3.98
C LEU A 97 7.24 11.44 5.47
N HIS A 98 7.87 12.33 6.24
CA HIS A 98 7.89 12.25 7.69
C HIS A 98 6.94 13.32 8.22
N GLY A 99 6.05 12.94 9.14
CA GLY A 99 5.08 13.81 9.77
C GLY A 99 5.32 13.91 11.28
N ARG A 100 4.99 15.06 11.86
CA ARG A 100 4.93 15.24 13.31
C ARG A 100 3.68 16.03 13.68
N ASN A 101 2.95 15.58 14.70
CA ASN A 101 1.82 16.33 15.26
C ASN A 101 2.25 17.24 16.41
N ASP A 102 1.31 18.01 16.93
CA ASP A 102 1.53 18.96 18.02
C ASP A 102 1.88 18.26 19.35
N GLU A 103 1.44 17.01 19.52
CA GLU A 103 1.75 16.15 20.67
C GLU A 103 3.16 15.53 20.57
N GLY A 104 3.84 15.76 19.45
CA GLY A 104 5.20 15.30 19.21
C GLY A 104 5.31 13.88 18.65
N GLU A 105 4.19 13.20 18.42
CA GLU A 105 4.11 11.89 17.76
C GLU A 105 4.70 11.96 16.35
N ARG A 106 5.34 10.88 15.92
CA ARG A 106 6.04 10.80 14.65
C ARG A 106 5.41 9.78 13.74
N CYS A 107 5.26 10.18 12.49
CA CYS A 107 4.68 9.37 11.45
C CYS A 107 5.61 9.30 10.24
N ALA A 108 5.73 8.14 9.61
CA ALA A 108 6.44 7.99 8.34
C ALA A 108 5.53 7.35 7.30
N LEU A 109 5.53 7.94 6.12
CA LEU A 109 4.72 7.54 4.98
C LEU A 109 5.61 7.43 3.75
N MET A 110 5.75 6.23 3.21
CA MET A 110 6.53 5.95 2.02
C MET A 110 5.62 5.91 0.80
N LEU A 111 5.77 6.83 -0.15
CA LEU A 111 5.08 6.84 -1.44
C LEU A 111 5.97 6.17 -2.50
N MET A 112 5.45 5.19 -3.23
CA MET A 112 6.16 4.49 -4.29
C MET A 112 5.28 4.43 -5.55
N PRO A 113 5.80 4.68 -6.76
CA PRO A 113 5.06 4.48 -7.99
C PRO A 113 4.73 2.99 -8.18
N ASP A 114 3.52 2.70 -8.64
CA ASP A 114 3.03 1.33 -8.89
C ASP A 114 3.59 0.69 -10.19
N GLY A 115 4.58 1.32 -10.85
CA GLY A 115 5.18 0.83 -12.10
C GLY A 115 6.09 1.84 -12.81
N PHE A 116 6.76 1.38 -13.87
CA PHE A 116 7.56 2.21 -14.79
C PHE A 116 6.63 3.01 -15.74
N VAL A 117 7.11 4.19 -16.14
CA VAL A 117 6.37 5.28 -16.79
C VAL A 117 5.75 4.88 -18.12
N ASP A 118 4.49 5.25 -18.34
CA ASP A 118 3.94 5.52 -19.67
C ASP A 118 3.54 7.00 -19.69
N GLU A 119 3.96 7.73 -20.73
CA GLU A 119 4.19 9.20 -20.70
C GLU A 119 2.93 10.08 -20.53
N GLN A 120 1.73 9.52 -20.50
CA GLN A 120 0.49 10.29 -20.72
C GLN A 120 -0.43 10.45 -19.51
N ASP A 121 -0.17 9.80 -18.36
CA ASP A 121 -1.10 9.85 -17.22
C ASP A 121 -0.42 10.22 -15.89
N TYR A 122 -1.04 11.13 -15.14
CA TYR A 122 -0.65 11.48 -13.77
C TYR A 122 -0.46 10.21 -12.92
N ARG A 123 0.74 10.04 -12.34
CA ARG A 123 1.17 8.83 -11.62
C ARG A 123 0.22 8.44 -10.49
N ARG A 124 -0.07 7.14 -10.41
CA ARG A 124 -0.71 6.50 -9.25
C ARG A 124 0.37 6.13 -8.23
N LEU A 125 0.23 6.60 -6.99
CA LEU A 125 1.18 6.33 -5.90
C LEU A 125 0.62 5.26 -4.96
N CYS A 126 1.39 4.21 -4.70
CA CYS A 126 1.16 3.28 -3.59
C CYS A 126 1.83 3.86 -2.34
N ALA A 127 1.14 3.95 -1.20
CA ALA A 127 1.77 4.37 0.03
C ALA A 127 1.86 3.24 1.06
N TRP A 128 3.00 3.18 1.74
CA TRP A 128 3.26 2.30 2.87
C TRP A 128 3.42 3.17 4.11
N TYR A 129 2.82 2.76 5.21
CA TYR A 129 2.68 3.58 6.40
C TYR A 129 3.36 2.90 7.59
N ARG A 130 4.14 3.68 8.36
CA ARG A 130 4.73 3.25 9.62
C ARG A 130 4.53 4.32 10.68
N MET A 131 3.77 4.00 11.73
CA MET A 131 3.81 4.77 12.97
C MET A 131 5.05 4.36 13.75
N SER A 132 5.80 5.34 14.24
CA SER A 132 6.82 5.05 15.25
C SER A 132 6.11 5.00 16.61
N PRO A 133 6.44 4.05 17.50
CA PRO A 133 6.12 4.19 18.91
C PRO A 133 6.84 5.41 19.51
#